data_AF-A0A6A5R4D7-F1
#
_entry.id   AF-A0A6A5R4D7-F1
#
_cell.length_a   1.000
_cell.length_b   1.000
_cell.length_c   1.000
_cell.angle_alpha   90.00
_cell.angle_beta   90.00
_cell.angle_gamma   90.00
#
_symmetry.space_group_name_H-M   'P 1'
#
loop_
_entity.id
_entity.type
_entity.pdbx_description
1 polymer ?
#
loop_
_entity_poly.entity_id
_entity_poly.type
_entity_poly.pdbx_seq_one_letter_code
_entity_poly.pdbx_strand_id
1 'polypeptide(L)'
;MPKNKDDRARRTVKACVICRKKKLRCDIDDVQGEECTPCERDRYECFPRERKRKRFTFSPCPLAGHKNSILSKRRTGLHLFM
;
A
#
# COMPACT_ATOMS: atom_id res chain seq x y z
N MET A 1 25.18 0.57 -23.48
CA MET A 1 24.33 1.49 -22.68
C MET A 1 23.26 0.69 -21.97
N PRO A 2 23.29 0.51 -20.64
CA PRO A 2 22.30 -0.29 -19.96
C PRO A 2 21.01 0.53 -19.80
N LYS A 3 19.92 0.04 -20.41
CA LYS A 3 18.56 0.53 -20.12
C LYS A 3 18.17 -0.03 -18.76
N ASN A 4 18.21 0.81 -17.71
CA ASN A 4 17.70 0.43 -16.39
C ASN A 4 16.22 0.05 -16.54
N LYS A 5 15.92 -1.23 -16.28
CA LYS A 5 14.57 -1.80 -16.28
C LYS A 5 13.99 -1.82 -14.87
N ASP A 6 14.25 -0.75 -14.11
CA ASP A 6 13.77 -0.61 -12.73
C ASP A 6 12.43 0.13 -12.65
N ASP A 7 11.83 0.49 -13.79
CA ASP A 7 10.43 0.92 -13.89
C ASP A 7 9.46 -0.26 -13.86
N ARG A 8 9.74 -1.30 -13.06
CA ARG A 8 8.67 -2.17 -12.61
C ARG A 8 7.83 -1.34 -11.66
N ALA A 9 6.98 -0.48 -12.25
CA ALA A 9 6.11 0.50 -11.62
C ALA A 9 5.69 -0.04 -10.26
N ARG A 10 6.38 0.41 -9.21
CA ARG A 10 6.06 0.03 -7.85
C ARG A 10 4.63 0.48 -7.70
N ARG A 11 3.70 -0.46 -7.60
CA ARG A 11 2.29 -0.11 -7.36
C ARG A 11 2.32 0.78 -6.12
N THR A 12 1.81 2.00 -6.29
CA THR A 12 1.71 2.97 -5.21
C THR A 12 1.04 2.28 -4.04
N VAL A 13 1.77 2.23 -2.92
CA VAL A 13 1.33 1.52 -1.71
C VAL A 13 0.17 2.30 -1.08
N LYS A 14 0.09 3.60 -1.40
CA LYS A 14 -0.95 4.53 -0.96
C LYS A 14 -1.72 5.06 -2.18
N ALA A 15 -3.00 5.35 -1.94
CA ALA A 15 -3.85 6.07 -2.88
C ALA A 15 -4.77 6.99 -2.07
N CYS A 16 -5.07 8.18 -2.58
CA CYS A 16 -6.04 9.08 -1.96
C CYS A 16 -7.46 8.51 -2.06
N VAL A 17 -8.36 9.03 -1.23
CA VAL A 17 -9.76 8.56 -1.17
C VAL A 17 -10.50 8.75 -2.50
N ILE A 18 -10.21 9.84 -3.22
CA ILE A 18 -10.85 10.17 -4.50
C ILE A 18 -10.42 9.19 -5.60
N CYS A 19 -9.11 8.99 -5.78
CA CYS A 19 -8.60 8.04 -6.76
C CYS A 19 -9.08 6.61 -6.49
N ARG A 20 -9.15 6.22 -5.20
CA ARG A 20 -9.65 4.91 -4.80
C ARG A 20 -11.14 4.72 -5.06
N LYS A 21 -11.94 5.78 -4.91
CA LYS A 21 -13.37 5.80 -5.24
C LYS A 21 -13.59 5.72 -6.75
N LYS A 22 -12.84 6.49 -7.52
CA LYS A 22 -12.90 6.52 -8.99
C LYS A 22 -12.19 5.35 -9.68
N LYS A 23 -11.48 4.49 -8.93
CA LYS A 23 -10.70 3.35 -9.44
C LYS A 23 -9.63 3.74 -10.48
N LEU A 24 -9.10 4.95 -10.38
CA LEU A 24 -8.03 5.45 -11.23
C LEU A 24 -6.67 5.37 -10.54
N ARG A 25 -5.59 5.36 -11.32
CA ARG A 25 -4.22 5.26 -10.81
C ARG A 25 -3.87 6.52 -10.02
N CYS A 26 -3.46 6.34 -8.76
CA CYS A 26 -3.00 7.43 -7.90
C CYS A 26 -1.47 7.43 -7.89
N ASP A 27 -0.90 8.60 -8.13
CA ASP A 27 0.54 8.93 -8.22
C ASP A 27 1.00 9.77 -7.01
N ILE A 28 0.25 9.74 -5.91
CA ILE A 28 0.54 10.54 -4.71
C ILE A 28 1.87 10.21 -4.03
N ASP A 29 2.42 9.01 -4.25
CA ASP A 29 3.75 8.65 -3.75
C ASP A 29 4.88 9.14 -4.70
N ASP A 30 4.56 9.54 -5.93
CA ASP A 30 5.52 9.92 -6.97
C ASP A 30 5.67 11.46 -7.11
N VAL A 31 4.68 12.22 -6.65
CA VAL A 31 4.67 13.70 -6.69
C VAL A 31 5.25 14.30 -5.41
N GLN A 32 5.93 15.45 -5.52
CA GLN A 32 6.49 16.19 -4.37
C GLN A 32 5.47 17.08 -3.64
N GLY A 33 4.26 17.23 -4.19
CA GLY A 33 3.19 18.05 -3.60
C GLY A 33 2.29 17.28 -2.63
N GLU A 34 1.30 17.98 -2.07
CA GLU A 34 0.28 17.38 -1.20
C GLU A 34 -0.87 16.73 -1.99
N GLU A 35 -1.02 17.09 -3.27
CA GLU A 35 -2.10 16.62 -4.13
C GLU A 35 -1.58 15.72 -5.26
N CYS A 36 -2.37 14.69 -5.57
CA CYS A 36 -2.12 13.80 -6.69
C CYS A 36 -2.42 14.49 -8.04
N THR A 37 -1.71 14.17 -9.14
CA THR A 37 -1.95 14.81 -10.45
C THR A 37 -3.42 14.74 -10.90
N PRO A 38 -4.15 13.60 -10.73
CA PRO A 38 -5.59 13.55 -11.02
C PRO A 38 -6.42 14.49 -10.15
N CYS A 39 -6.06 14.66 -8.88
CA CYS A 39 -6.77 15.47 -7.91
C CYS A 39 -6.59 16.96 -8.24
N GLU A 40 -5.35 17.36 -8.50
CA GLU A 40 -4.96 18.71 -8.90
C GLU A 40 -5.66 19.13 -10.20
N ARG A 41 -5.67 18.24 -11.21
CA ARG A 41 -6.30 18.51 -12.51
C ARG A 41 -7.81 18.70 -12.40
N ASP A 42 -8.47 17.84 -11.65
CA ASP A 42 -9.92 17.89 -11.45
C ASP A 42 -10.34 18.91 -10.37
N ARG A 43 -9.36 19.53 -9.67
CA ARG A 43 -9.56 20.39 -8.50
C ARG A 43 -10.40 19.74 -7.40
N TYR A 44 -10.17 18.46 -7.14
CA TYR A 44 -10.71 17.80 -5.95
C TYR A 44 -9.75 17.95 -4.79
N GLU A 45 -10.30 18.16 -3.60
CA GLU A 45 -9.54 18.14 -2.36
C GLU A 45 -8.89 16.76 -2.14
N CYS A 46 -7.56 16.71 -2.22
CA CYS A 46 -6.83 15.47 -2.11
C CYS A 46 -6.66 15.05 -0.65
N PHE A 47 -7.30 13.95 -0.26
CA PHE A 47 -7.08 13.34 1.05
C PHE A 47 -6.30 12.01 0.94
N PRO A 48 -4.99 12.00 1.25
CA PRO A 48 -4.20 10.78 1.35
C PRO A 48 -4.79 9.86 2.42
N ARG A 49 -5.02 8.59 2.09
CA ARG A 49 -5.52 7.63 3.09
C ARG A 49 -4.36 7.11 3.94
N GLU A 50 -4.17 7.68 5.13
CA GLU A 50 -3.29 7.09 6.12
C GLU A 50 -3.88 5.77 6.66
N ARG A 51 -3.26 4.64 6.31
CA ARG A 51 -3.53 3.39 7.02
C ARG A 51 -2.70 3.45 8.31
N LYS A 52 -3.29 3.93 9.42
CA LYS A 52 -2.72 3.77 10.77
C LYS A 52 -2.38 2.30 10.97
N ARG A 53 -1.14 1.89 10.68
CA ARG A 53 -0.63 0.58 11.06
C ARG A 53 -0.44 0.66 12.57
N LYS A 54 -1.49 0.38 13.34
CA LYS A 54 -1.33 -0.08 14.72
C LYS A 54 -0.71 -1.48 14.65
N ARG A 55 0.56 -1.62 14.26
CA ARG A 55 1.33 -2.78 14.67
C ARG A 55 2.00 -2.44 15.98
N PHE A 56 1.17 -2.26 17.01
CA PHE A 56 1.64 -2.30 18.38
C PHE A 56 1.48 -3.75 18.86
N THR A 57 2.44 -4.59 18.52
CA THR A 57 2.69 -5.83 19.27
C THR A 57 4.03 -5.66 19.98
N PHE A 58 4.07 -4.71 20.93
CA PHE A 58 5.00 -4.70 22.05
C PHE A 58 4.26 -5.31 23.26
N SER A 59 3.72 -6.52 23.09
CA SER A 59 3.32 -7.34 24.25
C SER A 59 4.54 -8.19 24.60
N PRO A 60 5.23 -7.95 25.72
CA PRO A 60 6.27 -8.84 26.23
C PRO A 60 5.61 -10.01 26.97
N CYS A 61 4.62 -10.68 26.37
CA CYS A 61 4.19 -11.97 26.91
C CYS A 61 5.25 -13.00 26.48
N PRO A 62 6.04 -13.56 27.41
CA PRO A 62 6.97 -14.61 27.07
C PRO A 62 6.15 -15.83 26.67
N LEU A 63 6.29 -16.29 25.43
CA LEU A 63 5.77 -17.61 25.03
C LEU A 63 6.66 -18.67 25.69
N ALA A 64 6.46 -18.90 26.99
CA ALA A 64 6.86 -20.13 27.63
C ALA A 64 5.94 -21.25 27.12
N GLY A 65 6.40 -21.92 26.06
CA GLY A 65 5.86 -23.19 25.61
C GLY A 65 4.76 -23.10 24.57
N HIS A 66 5.12 -22.96 23.30
CA HIS A 66 4.37 -23.67 22.26
C HIS A 66 5.34 -24.24 21.23
N LYS A 67 5.23 -25.56 21.11
CA LYS A 67 6.17 -26.46 20.45
C LYS A 67 6.16 -26.21 18.94
N ASN A 68 7.32 -26.38 18.32
CA ASN A 68 7.57 -26.35 16.89
C ASN A 68 6.35 -26.61 15.99
N SER A 69 5.99 -25.62 15.18
CA SER A 69 5.62 -25.87 13.78
C SER A 69 5.90 -24.62 12.96
N ILE A 70 7.06 -24.59 12.33
CA ILE A 70 7.33 -23.75 11.15
C ILE A 70 6.44 -24.32 10.04
N LEU A 71 5.15 -23.99 10.04
CA LEU A 71 4.30 -24.19 8.87
C LEU A 71 4.30 -22.88 8.08
N SER A 72 5.28 -22.80 7.20
CA SER A 72 5.33 -21.84 6.09
C SER A 72 4.00 -21.84 5.32
N LYS A 73 3.06 -20.97 5.68
CA LYS A 73 1.87 -20.74 4.85
C LYS A 73 2.24 -19.77 3.74
N ARG A 74 2.74 -20.43 2.68
CA ARG A 74 2.92 -19.95 1.32
C ARG A 74 1.71 -19.11 0.90
N ARG A 75 2.02 -18.11 0.06
CA ARG A 75 1.13 -17.32 -0.79
C ARG A 75 -0.12 -18.10 -1.21
N THR A 76 -1.30 -17.51 -1.02
CA THR A 76 -2.35 -17.52 -2.03
C THR A 76 -3.02 -16.16 -2.04
N GLY A 77 -2.72 -15.38 -3.07
CA GLY A 77 -3.62 -14.31 -3.49
C GLY A 77 -4.87 -14.97 -4.06
N LEU A 78 -5.99 -14.83 -3.38
CA LEU A 78 -7.29 -15.12 -3.97
C LEU A 78 -7.90 -13.81 -4.42
N HIS A 79 -7.79 -13.63 -5.73
CA HIS A 79 -8.46 -12.66 -6.54
C HIS A 79 -9.98 -12.87 -6.45
N LEU A 80 -10.70 -11.93 -5.85
CA LEU A 80 -12.13 -11.77 -6.07
C LEU A 80 -12.36 -10.34 -6.61
N PHE A 81 -12.01 -10.17 -7.89
CA PHE A 81 -12.68 -9.20 -8.75
C PHE A 81 -13.85 -9.94 -9.39
N MET A 82 -15.05 -9.61 -8.95
CA MET A 82 -16.25 -9.57 -9.78
C MET A 82 -16.84 -8.17 -9.58
#